data_AF-A0A971VLZ1-F1
#
_entry.id   AF-A0A971VLZ1-F1
#
_cell.length_a   1.000
_cell.length_b   1.000
_cell.length_c   1.000
_cell.angle_alpha   90.00
_cell.angle_beta   90.00
_cell.angle_gamma   90.00
#
_symmetry.space_group_name_H-M   'P 1'
#
loop_
_entity.id
_entity.type
_entity.pdbx_description
1 polymer ?
#
loop_
_entity_poly.entity_id
_entity_poly.type
_entity_poly.pdbx_seq_one_letter_code
_entity_poly.pdbx_strand_id
1 'polypeptide(L)' 'MASFWDKEELLGSITKNSREEIQIKQVSKNGREYVDIRTFWYDSNDDTYKPSQKGVAIPLESIDDLKSILENIKL' A
#
# COMPACT_ATOMS: atom_id res chain seq x y z
N MET A 1 -15.43 8.72 7.52
CA MET A 1 -14.27 9.42 6.95
C MET A 1 -14.25 9.10 5.46
N ALA A 2 -14.22 10.11 4.59
CA ALA A 2 -14.09 9.84 3.16
C ALA A 2 -12.73 9.18 2.92
N SER A 3 -12.69 8.10 2.12
CA SER A 3 -11.40 7.55 1.73
C SER A 3 -10.63 8.60 0.92
N PHE A 4 -9.32 8.67 1.14
CA PHE A 4 -8.45 9.57 0.38
C PHE A 4 -8.46 9.21 -1.11
N TRP A 5 -8.48 7.92 -1.42
CA TRP A 5 -8.52 7.37 -2.77
C TRP A 5 -9.95 7.30 -3.30
N ASP A 6 -10.11 7.46 -4.61
CA ASP A 6 -11.42 7.34 -5.25
C ASP A 6 -11.81 5.87 -5.44
N LYS A 7 -10.80 4.99 -5.63
CA LYS A 7 -10.92 3.52 -5.65
C LYS A 7 -9.70 2.89 -5.02
N GLU A 8 -9.88 1.76 -4.36
CA GLU A 8 -8.81 0.96 -3.76
C GLU A 8 -9.12 -0.53 -3.92
N GLU A 9 -8.11 -1.31 -4.30
CA GLU A 9 -8.14 -2.77 -4.36
C GLU A 9 -6.89 -3.32 -3.65
N LEU A 10 -7.10 -4.17 -2.64
CA LEU A 10 -5.99 -4.82 -1.94
C LEU A 10 -5.41 -5.95 -2.81
N LEU A 11 -4.13 -5.84 -3.15
CA LEU A 11 -3.41 -6.87 -3.91
C LEU A 11 -2.77 -7.91 -2.97
N GLY A 12 -2.37 -7.50 -1.77
CA GLY A 12 -1.82 -8.38 -0.75
C GLY A 12 -1.28 -7.63 0.45
N SER A 13 -0.86 -8.37 1.48
CA SER A 13 -0.22 -7.79 2.67
C SER A 13 0.97 -8.61 3.15
N ILE A 14 1.86 -7.95 3.90
CA ILE A 14 3.04 -8.53 4.54
C ILE A 14 2.97 -8.22 6.02
N THR A 15 2.93 -9.24 6.87
CA THR A 15 3.01 -9.04 8.33
C THR A 15 4.36 -8.44 8.69
N LYS A 16 4.34 -7.28 9.34
CA LYS A 16 5.56 -6.56 9.75
C LYS A 16 5.90 -6.86 11.21
N ASN A 17 4.90 -6.88 12.08
CA ASN A 17 5.00 -7.30 13.49
C ASN A 17 3.58 -7.60 14.03
N SER A 18 3.46 -7.82 15.35
CA SER A 18 2.19 -8.18 16.00
C SER A 18 1.09 -7.11 15.93
N ARG A 19 1.40 -5.87 15.55
CA ARG A 19 0.43 -4.76 15.47
C ARG A 19 0.42 -4.02 14.15
N GLU A 20 1.32 -4.34 13.23
CA GLU A 20 1.45 -3.66 11.95
C GLU A 20 1.59 -4.66 10.80
N GLU A 21 1.01 -4.29 9.67
CA GLU A 21 1.24 -4.95 8.38
C GLU A 21 1.55 -3.91 7.30
N ILE A 22 2.19 -4.34 6.23
CA ILE A 22 2.35 -3.55 5.01
C ILE A 22 1.29 -4.03 4.03
N GLN A 23 0.35 -3.17 3.66
CA GLN A 23 -0.61 -3.46 2.61
C GLN A 23 -0.11 -2.87 1.29
N ILE A 24 -0.29 -3.64 0.21
CA ILE A 24 -0.02 -3.22 -1.16
C ILE A 24 -1.35 -3.18 -1.89
N LYS A 25 -1.75 -2.01 -2.37
CA LYS A 25 -3.04 -1.78 -3.02
C LYS A 25 -2.87 -1.15 -4.40
N GLN A 26 -3.71 -1.52 -5.36
CA GLN A 26 -3.93 -0.71 -6.55
C GLN A 26 -5.01 0.33 -6.25
N VAL A 27 -4.72 1.59 -6.53
CA VAL A 27 -5.57 2.72 -6.13
C VAL A 27 -5.70 3.74 -7.25
N SER A 28 -6.75 4.55 -7.21
CA SER A 28 -6.94 5.65 -8.18
C SER A 28 -7.28 6.98 -7.51
N LYS A 29 -6.78 8.07 -8.09
CA LYS A 29 -7.14 9.44 -7.71
C LYS A 29 -7.23 10.34 -8.93
N ASN A 30 -8.34 11.05 -9.09
CA ASN A 30 -8.54 12.04 -10.14
C ASN A 30 -8.18 11.50 -11.54
N GLY A 31 -8.58 10.25 -11.82
CA GLY A 31 -8.31 9.58 -13.10
C GLY A 31 -6.89 9.05 -13.31
N ARG A 32 -6.02 9.09 -12.28
CA ARG A 32 -4.68 8.50 -12.30
C ARG A 32 -4.62 7.25 -11.43
N GLU A 33 -3.84 6.26 -11.86
CA GLU A 33 -3.66 4.99 -11.15
C GLU A 33 -2.29 4.91 -10.48
N TYR A 34 -2.26 4.24 -9.33
CA TYR A 34 -1.08 4.06 -8.50
C TYR A 34 -1.08 2.67 -7.85
N VAL A 35 0.10 2.24 -7.42
CA VAL A 35 0.25 1.20 -6.39
C VAL A 35 0.67 1.88 -5.09
N ASP A 36 -0.17 1.84 -4.05
CA ASP A 36 0.15 2.32 -2.71
C ASP A 36 0.75 1.17 -1.88
N ILE A 37 1.97 1.38 -1.39
CA ILE A 37 2.67 0.46 -0.49
C ILE A 37 2.79 1.19 0.85
N ARG A 38 2.04 0.73 1.85
CA ARG A 38 1.87 1.49 3.10
C ARG A 38 1.79 0.60 4.32
N THR A 39 2.37 1.06 5.42
CA THR A 39 2.19 0.43 6.74
C THR A 39 0.82 0.79 7.29
N PHE A 40 0.09 -0.23 7.71
CA PHE A 40 -1.15 -0.13 8.46
C PHE A 40 -0.91 -0.62 9.89
N TRP A 41 -1.55 0.04 10.85
CA TRP A 41 -1.54 -0.35 12.26
C TRP A 41 -2.91 -0.89 12.64
N TYR A 42 -2.95 -1.91 13.48
CA TYR A 42 -4.17 -2.51 13.97
C TYR A 42 -4.77 -1.68 15.11
N ASP A 43 -6.01 -1.22 14.94
CA ASP A 43 -6.79 -0.57 15.98
C ASP A 43 -7.67 -1.59 16.70
N SER A 44 -7.30 -1.93 17.94
CA SER A 44 -8.05 -2.88 18.74
C SER A 44 -9.45 -2.41 19.16
N ASN A 45 -9.73 -1.11 19.10
CA ASN A 45 -11.06 -0.59 19.46
C ASN A 45 -12.08 -0.79 18.33
N ASP A 46 -11.58 -0.84 17.10
CA ASP A 46 -12.37 -0.88 15.87
C ASP A 46 -12.20 -2.22 15.13
N ASP A 47 -11.34 -3.11 15.65
CA ASP A 47 -10.94 -4.39 15.04
C ASP A 47 -10.55 -4.24 13.55
N THR A 48 -9.86 -3.16 13.22
CA THR A 48 -9.51 -2.81 11.83
C THR A 48 -8.09 -2.30 11.70
N TYR A 49 -7.53 -2.50 10.50
CA TYR A 49 -6.26 -1.89 10.11
C TYR A 49 -6.47 -0.46 9.59
N LYS A 50 -5.73 0.49 10.18
CA LYS A 50 -5.76 1.90 9.81
C LYS A 50 -4.45 2.32 9.13
N PRO A 51 -4.51 3.13 8.06
CA PRO A 51 -3.32 3.55 7.36
C PRO A 51 -2.45 4.44 8.24
N SER A 52 -1.13 4.29 8.16
CA SER A 52 -0.18 5.23 8.73
C SER A 52 0.34 6.23 7.69
N GLN A 53 1.05 7.27 8.13
CA GLN A 53 1.77 8.15 7.22
C GLN A 53 3.00 7.48 6.56
N LYS A 54 3.39 6.28 7.01
CA LYS A 54 4.55 5.54 6.46
C LYS A 54 4.11 4.74 5.24
N GLY A 55 4.30 5.30 4.05
CA GLY A 55 4.02 4.63 2.80
C GLY A 55 4.36 5.50 1.60
N VAL A 56 4.35 4.88 0.42
CA VAL A 56 4.61 5.53 -0.86
C VAL A 56 3.54 5.10 -1.87
N ALA A 57 3.06 6.04 -2.66
CA ALA A 57 2.23 5.77 -3.82
C ALA A 57 3.09 5.89 -5.08
N ILE A 58 3.17 4.81 -5.85
CA ILE A 58 3.99 4.70 -7.05
C ILE A 58 3.05 4.79 -8.25
N PRO A 59 3.24 5.74 -9.19
CA PRO A 59 2.43 5.80 -10.40
C PRO A 59 2.44 4.47 -11.15
N LEU A 60 1.28 4.04 -11.67
CA LEU A 60 1.16 2.75 -12.37
C LEU A 60 2.13 2.64 -13.56
N GLU A 61 2.40 3.76 -14.24
CA GLU A 61 3.36 3.85 -15.36
C GLU A 61 4.80 3.51 -14.98
N SER A 62 5.18 3.60 -13.69
CA SER A 62 6.53 3.32 -13.20
C SER A 62 6.68 1.94 -12.55
N ILE A 63 5.66 1.08 -12.64
CA ILE A 63 5.64 -0.20 -11.93
C ILE A 63 6.60 -1.23 -12.53
N ASP A 64 6.81 -1.23 -13.84
CA ASP A 64 7.77 -2.14 -14.46
C ASP A 64 9.22 -1.77 -14.12
N ASP A 65 9.51 -0.48 -13.96
CA ASP A 65 10.79 -0.01 -13.44
C ASP A 65 11.01 -0.47 -11.99
N LEU A 66 9.98 -0.34 -11.13
CA LEU A 66 10.04 -0.82 -9.76
C LEU A 66 10.34 -2.32 -9.71
N LYS A 67 9.61 -3.14 -10.48
CA LYS A 67 9.83 -4.60 -10.54
C LYS A 67 11.26 -4.91 -10.94
N SER A 68 11.76 -4.28 -12.00
CA SER A 68 13.12 -4.47 -12.49
C SER A 68 14.17 -4.10 -11.43
N ILE A 69 13.95 -3.05 -10.65
CA ILE A 69 14.84 -2.67 -9.54
C ILE A 69 14.79 -3.72 -8.42
N LEU A 70 13.60 -4.20 -8.06
CA LEU A 70 13.43 -5.22 -7.01
C LEU A 70 14.10 -6.55 -7.36
N GLU A 71 14.14 -6.93 -8.64
CA GLU A 71 14.85 -8.13 -9.12
C GLU A 71 16.36 -8.09 -8.86
N ASN A 72 16.95 -6.92 -8.62
CA ASN A 72 18.38 -6.78 -8.30
C ASN A 72 18.71 -7.05 -6.81
N ILE A 73 17.70 -7.29 -5.96
CA ILE A 73 17.90 -7.57 -4.54
C ILE A 73 18.53 -8.97 -4.39
N LYS A 74 19.67 -9.03 -3.69
CA LYS A 74 20.34 -10.31 -3.36
C LYS A 74 19.79 -10.87 -2.05
N LEU A 75 19.49 -12.16 -2.05
CA LEU A 75 19.06 -12.93 -0.87
C LEU A 75 20.26 -13.41 -0.05
#